data_AF-A0A5B8UMG5-F1
#
_entry.id   AF-A0A5B8UMG5-F1
#
_cell.length_a   1.000
_cell.length_b   1.000
_cell.length_c   1.000
_cell.angle_alpha   90.00
_cell.angle_beta   90.00
_cell.angle_gamma   90.00
#
_symmetry.space_group_name_H-M   'P 1'
#
loop_
_entity.id
_entity.type
_entity.pdbx_description
1 polymer ?
#
loop_
_entity_poly.entity_id
_entity_poly.type
_entity_poly.pdbx_seq_one_letter_code
_entity_poly.pdbx_strand_id
1 'polypeptide(L)' 'MNQQTGKYIIVFGAFIVVVGAIVYFFGNKLHWLGRLPGDIRIEKENFRFYFPLTTMILFSVLLTLIINLVRRLL' A
#
# COMPACT_ATOMS: atom_id res chain seq x y z
N MET A 1 -22.35 -17.51 -13.58
CA MET A 1 -21.50 -16.54 -12.86
C MET A 1 -22.25 -16.08 -11.62
N ASN A 2 -21.65 -16.17 -10.43
CA ASN A 2 -22.32 -15.83 -9.17
C ASN A 2 -22.32 -14.31 -8.97
N GLN A 3 -23.37 -13.73 -8.36
CA GLN A 3 -23.41 -12.30 -8.00
C GLN A 3 -22.19 -11.89 -7.15
N GLN A 4 -21.69 -12.82 -6.33
CA GLN A 4 -20.46 -12.61 -5.56
C GLN A 4 -19.24 -12.32 -6.44
N THR A 5 -19.11 -13.00 -7.59
CA THR A 5 -18.01 -12.78 -8.54
C THR A 5 -18.07 -11.35 -9.10
N GLY A 6 -19.25 -10.85 -9.46
CA GLY A 6 -19.43 -9.47 -9.93
C GLY A 6 -19.05 -8.43 -8.89
N LYS A 7 -19.41 -8.68 -7.62
CA LYS A 7 -19.03 -7.83 -6.47
C LYS A 7 -17.50 -7.73 -6.31
N TYR A 8 -16.80 -8.86 -6.38
CA TYR A 8 -15.33 -8.85 -6.30
C TYR A 8 -14.68 -8.08 -7.45
N ILE A 9 -15.20 -8.22 -8.68
CA ILE A 9 -14.69 -7.48 -9.85
C ILE A 9 -14.83 -5.97 -9.63
N ILE A 10 -15.98 -5.50 -9.14
CA ILE A 10 -16.22 -4.07 -8.86
C ILE A 10 -15.24 -3.55 -7.80
N VAL A 11 -15.07 -4.28 -6.69
CA VAL A 11 -14.15 -3.91 -5.62
C VAL A 11 -12.70 -3.82 -6.11
N PHE A 12 -12.27 -4.81 -6.90
CA PHE A 12 -10.91 -4.86 -7.42
C PHE A 12 -10.67 -3.73 -8.44
N GLY A 13 -11.65 -3.43 -9.30
CA GLY A 13 -11.59 -2.30 -10.22
C GLY A 13 -11.48 -0.97 -9.48
N ALA A 14 -12.30 -0.77 -8.44
CA ALA A 14 -12.22 0.42 -7.60
C ALA A 14 -10.86 0.54 -6.89
N PHE A 15 -10.31 -0.57 -6.38
CA PHE A 15 -8.99 -0.61 -5.77
C PHE A 15 -7.89 -0.17 -6.76
N ILE A 16 -7.91 -0.68 -7.99
CA ILE A 16 -6.96 -0.30 -9.04
C ILE A 16 -7.05 1.21 -9.35
N VAL A 17 -8.26 1.76 -9.45
CA VAL A 17 -8.44 3.21 -9.68
C VAL A 17 -7.84 4.03 -8.53
N VAL A 18 -8.07 3.63 -7.28
CA VAL A 18 -7.49 4.31 -6.10
C VAL A 18 -5.96 4.26 -6.14
N VAL A 19 -5.37 3.09 -6.40
CA VAL A 19 -3.91 2.95 -6.53
C VAL A 19 -3.37 3.81 -7.68
N GLY A 20 -4.02 3.77 -8.84
CA GLY A 20 -3.65 4.59 -10.00
C GLY A 20 -3.71 6.09 -9.71
N ALA A 21 -4.74 6.56 -9.00
CA ALA A 21 -4.85 7.96 -8.57
C ALA A 21 -3.72 8.36 -7.60
N ILE A 22 -3.39 7.48 -6.64
CA ILE A 22 -2.26 7.71 -5.73
C ILE A 22 -0.96 7.86 -6.53
N VAL A 23 -0.69 6.96 -7.47
CA VAL A 23 0.52 7.02 -8.31
C VAL A 23 0.52 8.28 -9.19
N TYR A 24 -0.61 8.64 -9.79
CA TYR A 24 -0.71 9.82 -10.66
C TYR A 24 -0.46 11.13 -9.91
N PHE A 25 -1.08 11.31 -8.74
CA PHE A 25 -0.97 12.56 -7.97
C PHE A 25 0.26 12.61 -7.05
N PHE A 26 0.72 11.45 -6.56
CA PHE A 26 1.79 11.36 -5.56
C PHE A 26 3.05 10.65 -6.04
N GLY A 27 3.13 10.18 -7.29
CA GLY A 27 4.28 9.43 -7.82
C GLY A 27 5.61 10.14 -7.61
N ASN A 28 5.68 11.43 -7.92
CA ASN A 28 6.88 12.25 -7.72
C ASN A 28 7.14 12.59 -6.24
N LYS A 29 6.14 12.45 -5.38
CA LYS A 29 6.26 12.66 -3.94
C LYS A 29 6.50 11.37 -3.19
N LEU A 30 6.48 10.20 -3.83
CA LEU A 30 6.53 8.91 -3.14
C LEU A 30 7.96 8.47 -2.72
N HIS A 31 8.98 9.28 -3.00
CA HIS A 31 10.37 9.01 -2.62
C HIS A 31 10.61 8.90 -1.09
N TRP A 32 9.62 9.24 -0.25
CA TRP A 32 9.67 9.03 1.20
C TRP A 32 9.21 7.63 1.64
N LEU A 33 8.57 6.83 0.79
CA LEU A 33 8.24 5.43 1.12
C LEU A 33 9.53 4.64 1.29
N GLY A 34 9.69 3.97 2.44
CA GLY A 34 10.96 3.34 2.83
C GLY A 34 12.01 4.32 3.39
N ARG A 35 11.64 5.58 3.66
CA ARG A 35 12.43 6.60 4.39
C ARG A 35 11.66 7.17 5.58
N LEU A 36 10.67 6.44 6.09
CA LEU A 36 9.93 6.85 7.28
C LEU A 36 10.84 6.75 8.53
N PRO A 37 10.59 7.57 9.57
CA PRO A 37 11.27 7.40 10.84
C PRO A 37 11.05 5.97 11.36
N GLY A 38 12.13 5.27 11.67
CA GLY A 38 12.13 3.85 12.06
C GLY A 38 12.38 2.85 10.92
N ASP A 39 12.42 3.29 9.66
CA ASP A 39 12.99 2.48 8.58
C ASP A 39 14.52 2.39 8.76
N ILE A 40 15.07 1.19 8.74
CA ILE A 40 16.50 0.95 8.96
C ILE A 40 17.21 1.06 7.61
N ARG A 41 18.12 2.03 7.50
CA ARG A 41 19.04 2.17 6.36
C ARG A 41 20.47 2.14 6.85
N ILE A 42 21.23 1.17 6.36
CA ILE A 42 22.66 1.07 6.62
C ILE A 42 23.36 1.18 5.28
N GLU A 43 24.01 2.32 5.04
CA GLU A 43 24.81 2.56 3.84
C GLU A 43 26.29 2.63 4.24
N LYS A 44 27.08 1.71 3.69
CA LYS A 44 28.56 1.63 3.77
C LYS A 44 29.12 1.60 2.35
N GLU A 45 30.43 1.87 2.20
CA GLU A 45 31.11 1.96 0.90
C GLU A 45 30.84 0.77 -0.05
N ASN A 46 30.79 -0.46 0.48
CA ASN A 46 30.51 -1.68 -0.30
C ASN A 46 29.22 -2.41 0.11
N PHE A 47 28.39 -1.84 0.99
CA PHE A 47 27.22 -2.54 1.52
C PHE A 47 26.05 -1.59 1.74
N ARG A 48 24.88 -1.94 1.19
CA ARG A 48 23.64 -1.20 1.43
C ARG A 48 22.57 -2.17 1.91
N PHE A 49 22.01 -1.90 3.08
CA PHE A 49 20.90 -2.65 3.66
C PHE A 49 19.73 -1.71 3.93
N TYR A 50 18.57 -2.06 3.39
CA TYR A 50 17.33 -1.31 3.52
C TYR A 50 16.28 -2.24 4.13
N PHE A 51 15.78 -1.89 5.32
CA PHE A 51 14.72 -2.62 6.01
C PHE A 51 13.62 -1.65 6.44
N PRO A 52 12.56 -1.50 5.62
CA PRO A 52 11.54 -0.46 5.79
C PRO A 52 10.46 -0.88 6.80
N LEU A 53 10.85 -1.11 8.05
CA LEU A 53 9.99 -1.65 9.11
C LEU A 53 8.73 -0.81 9.33
N THR A 54 8.89 0.50 9.51
CA THR A 54 7.77 1.42 9.75
C THR A 54 6.85 1.46 8.55
N THR A 55 7.41 1.51 7.34
CA THR A 55 6.62 1.47 6.10
C THR A 55 5.77 0.22 6.02
N MET A 56 6.34 -0.96 6.33
CA MET A 56 5.61 -2.24 6.28
C MET A 56 4.49 -2.30 7.31
N ILE A 57 4.72 -1.82 8.53
CA ILE A 57 3.70 -1.75 9.58
C ILE A 57 2.55 -0.83 9.15
N LEU A 58 2.88 0.37 8.67
CA LEU A 58 1.88 1.33 8.22
C LEU A 58 1.04 0.78 7.06
N PHE A 59 1.70 0.16 6.08
CA PHE A 59 1.03 -0.48 4.95
C PHE A 59 0.10 -1.61 5.41
N SER A 60 0.56 -2.46 6.33
CA SER A 60 -0.24 -3.56 6.88
C SER A 60 -1.50 -3.04 7.58
N VAL A 61 -1.37 -2.05 8.48
CA VAL A 61 -2.52 -1.45 9.17
C VAL A 61 -3.51 -0.84 8.18
N LEU A 62 -3.01 -0.09 7.20
CA LEU A 62 -3.85 0.54 6.18
C LEU A 62 -4.61 -0.50 5.34
N LEU A 63 -3.93 -1.56 4.91
CA LEU A 63 -4.56 -2.65 4.17
C LEU A 63 -5.61 -3.37 5.01
N THR A 64 -5.33 -3.64 6.28
CA THR A 64 -6.29 -4.25 7.21
C THR A 64 -7.52 -3.38 7.39
N LEU A 65 -7.36 -2.05 7.56
CA LEU A 65 -8.48 -1.12 7.67
C LEU A 65 -9.34 -1.10 6.40
N ILE A 66 -8.72 -1.06 5.22
CA ILE A 66 -9.44 -1.11 3.94
C ILE A 66 -10.24 -2.40 3.81
N ILE A 67 -9.61 -3.56 4.05
CA ILE A 67 -10.28 -4.86 3.96
C ILE A 67 -11.45 -4.93 4.94
N ASN A 68 -11.26 -4.45 6.17
CA ASN A 68 -12.31 -4.48 7.18
C ASN A 68 -13.49 -3.54 6.82
N LEU A 69 -13.19 -2.35 6.30
CA LEU A 69 -14.20 -1.41 5.83
C LEU A 69 -14.98 -1.99 4.65
N VAL A 70 -14.29 -2.59 3.68
CA VAL A 70 -14.91 -3.27 2.54
C VAL A 70 -15.80 -4.40 3.03
N ARG A 71 -15.32 -5.27 3.93
CA ARG A 71 -16.14 -6.36 4.52
C ARG A 71 -17.36 -5.86 5.30
N ARG A 72 -17.29 -4.68 5.91
CA ARG A 72 -18.40 -4.10 6.67
C ARG A 72 -19.45 -3.45 5.77
N LEU A 73 -19.03 -2.80 4.69
CA LEU A 73 -19.91 -2.11 3.75
C LEU A 73 -20.55 -3.05 2.71
N LEU A 74 -19.93 -4.20 2.46
CA LEU A 74 -20.35 -5.21 1.49
C LEU A 74 -21.04 -6.38 2.16
#